data_AF-A0A1L9BPQ7-F1
#
_entry.id   AF-A0A1L9BPQ7-F1
#
_cell.length_a   1.000
_cell.length_b   1.000
_cell.length_c   1.000
_cell.angle_alpha   90.00
_cell.angle_beta   90.00
_cell.angle_gamma   90.00
#
_symmetry.space_group_name_H-M   'P 1'
#
loop_
_entity.id
_entity.type
_entity.pdbx_description
1 polymer ?
#
loop_
_entity_poly.entity_id
_entity_poly.type
_entity_poly.pdbx_seq_one_letter_code
_entity_poly.pdbx_strand_id
1 'polypeptide(L)'
;MPAGIEYVVVLHTDEEHVHLHILALNVKDPKIDANKLHVGKLAADLVRKGPEATTPMPSLPRPELETRPKKPKKFKPSKNRKTQAKNDIAYQEKIAAWEAECAACEERNDVLLADWRERNKAHLQEHRRTEDRPAESKAYAAALRAFQDDYHTHVGAPCGLLRDGPRKARKTTKQHAAEKETAKRNAKLIQSQKSIHETNLKFAQQNAAAEATNAETRATLEARERELAAAEAKVSAREKAIKAKEQDLQNAFGGLNAIMTGLEDGSVTVTDKKINGSGLGGYLRDAFSKDAPQTPGHSLLRRFVSFVIRTWNAIETRDGPEIKQDYRDGPSM
;
A
#
# COMPACT_ATOMS: atom_id res chain seq x y z
N MET A 1 14.91 30.68 12.41
CA MET A 1 15.35 29.65 11.44
C MET A 1 16.74 29.16 11.82
N PRO A 2 17.01 27.86 11.73
CA PRO A 2 18.35 27.30 11.97
C PRO A 2 19.39 27.94 11.05
N ALA A 3 20.62 28.12 11.54
CA ALA A 3 21.71 28.67 10.73
C ALA A 3 22.00 27.77 9.52
N GLY A 4 22.01 28.35 8.31
CA GLY A 4 22.26 27.62 7.05
C GLY A 4 21.01 27.14 6.31
N ILE A 5 19.81 27.49 6.78
CA ILE A 5 18.57 27.31 6.03
C ILE A 5 18.15 28.67 5.47
N GLU A 6 18.12 28.79 4.14
CA GLU A 6 17.49 29.90 3.43
C GLU A 6 16.06 29.51 3.09
N TYR A 7 15.16 30.49 2.98
CA TYR A 7 13.77 30.21 2.64
C TYR A 7 13.14 31.31 1.81
N VAL A 8 12.17 30.93 0.99
CA VAL A 8 11.31 31.81 0.22
C VAL A 8 9.87 31.53 0.61
N VAL A 9 9.10 32.58 0.84
CA VAL A 9 7.67 32.50 1.09
C VAL A 9 6.95 33.10 -0.10
N VAL A 10 6.05 32.34 -0.72
CA VAL A 10 5.17 32.81 -1.79
C VAL A 10 3.74 32.73 -1.28
N LEU A 11 3.03 33.86 -1.31
CA LEU A 11 1.61 33.94 -0.98
C LEU A 11 0.80 33.90 -2.28
N HIS A 12 -0.07 32.92 -2.43
CA HIS A 12 -1.01 32.85 -3.53
C HIS A 12 -2.34 33.47 -3.10
N THR A 13 -2.73 34.55 -3.78
CA THR A 13 -4.02 35.24 -3.59
C THR A 13 -4.94 35.10 -4.81
N ASP A 14 -4.47 34.42 -5.85
CA ASP A 14 -5.12 34.22 -7.14
C ASP A 14 -5.86 32.88 -7.27
N GLU A 15 -5.84 32.06 -6.21
CA GLU A 15 -6.56 30.80 -6.11
C GLU A 15 -7.82 30.93 -5.23
N GLU A 16 -8.74 29.96 -5.30
CA GLU A 16 -10.03 29.97 -4.56
C GLU A 16 -9.85 30.12 -3.04
N HIS A 17 -8.72 29.65 -2.51
CA HIS A 17 -8.34 29.80 -1.12
C HIS A 17 -6.93 30.38 -1.01
N VAL A 18 -6.80 31.45 -0.23
CA VAL A 18 -5.50 32.07 0.08
C VAL A 18 -4.65 31.06 0.84
N HIS A 19 -3.46 30.77 0.32
CA HIS A 19 -2.50 29.88 0.97
C HIS A 19 -1.06 30.34 0.72
N LEU A 20 -0.14 29.88 1.57
CA LEU A 20 1.27 30.26 1.52
C LEU A 20 2.13 29.02 1.26
N HIS A 21 3.05 29.11 0.31
CA HIS A 21 4.13 28.15 0.14
C HIS A 21 5.38 28.67 0.85
N ILE A 22 5.89 27.91 1.83
CA ILE A 22 7.18 28.16 2.46
C ILE A 22 8.16 27.12 1.92
N LEU A 23 9.10 27.57 1.10
CA LEU A 23 10.18 26.73 0.57
C LEU A 23 11.43 27.01 1.39
N ALA A 24 11.87 26.02 2.17
CA ALA A 24 13.10 26.09 2.95
C ALA A 24 14.17 25.18 2.32
N LEU A 25 15.36 25.72 2.07
CA LEU A 25 16.49 25.02 1.48
C LEU A 25 17.69 25.08 2.43
N ASN A 26 18.28 23.91 2.71
CA ASN A 26 19.51 23.82 3.45
C ASN A 26 20.70 24.12 2.52
N VAL A 27 21.07 25.40 2.40
CA VAL A 27 22.13 25.85 1.48
C VAL A 27 23.53 25.33 1.84
N LYS A 28 23.70 24.82 3.07
CA LYS A 28 24.95 24.18 3.50
C LYS A 28 24.99 22.68 3.24
N ASP A 29 23.90 22.06 2.77
CA ASP A 29 23.91 20.64 2.41
C ASP A 29 24.72 20.45 1.12
N PRO A 30 25.87 19.73 1.15
CA PRO A 30 26.69 19.50 -0.03
C PRO A 30 25.97 18.66 -1.12
N LYS A 31 24.79 18.10 -0.82
CA LYS A 31 23.89 17.44 -1.78
C LYS A 31 23.04 18.43 -2.58
N ILE A 32 22.84 19.66 -2.10
CA ILE A 32 22.09 20.73 -2.78
C ILE A 32 23.07 21.65 -3.51
N ASP A 33 23.95 21.06 -4.32
CA ASP A 33 24.82 21.80 -5.24
C ASP A 33 24.22 21.71 -6.64
N ALA A 34 23.86 22.84 -7.23
CA ALA A 34 23.29 22.90 -8.57
C ALA A 34 24.20 22.24 -9.62
N ASN A 35 25.52 22.23 -9.42
CA ASN A 35 26.45 21.53 -10.31
C ASN A 35 26.31 20.00 -10.22
N LYS A 36 26.01 19.49 -9.02
CA LYS A 36 25.81 18.06 -8.76
C LYS A 36 24.41 17.57 -9.08
N LEU A 37 23.43 18.47 -9.21
CA LEU A 37 22.05 18.11 -9.55
C LEU A 37 21.73 18.32 -11.03
N HIS A 38 22.54 19.10 -11.75
CA HIS A 38 22.31 19.35 -13.17
C HIS A 38 22.72 18.15 -14.04
N VAL A 39 21.73 17.41 -14.56
CA VAL A 39 21.90 16.19 -15.36
C VAL A 39 22.93 16.30 -16.49
N GLY A 40 22.97 17.44 -17.19
CA GLY A 40 23.96 17.66 -18.24
C GLY A 40 25.40 17.76 -17.73
N LYS A 41 25.61 18.42 -16.57
CA LYS A 41 26.96 18.62 -16.00
C LYS A 41 27.48 17.29 -15.47
N LEU A 42 26.63 16.53 -14.79
CA LEU A 42 26.94 15.17 -14.36
C LEU A 42 27.36 14.29 -15.54
N ALA A 43 26.61 14.30 -16.64
CA ALA A 43 26.95 13.50 -17.82
C ALA A 43 28.29 13.94 -18.44
N ALA A 44 28.55 15.25 -18.55
CA ALA A 44 29.83 15.76 -19.03
C ALA A 44 31.00 15.38 -18.12
N ASP A 45 30.81 15.44 -16.81
CA ASP A 45 31.83 15.08 -15.81
C ASP A 45 32.16 13.57 -15.83
N LEU A 46 31.16 12.72 -16.10
CA LEU A 46 31.38 11.29 -16.30
C LEU A 46 32.26 11.03 -17.52
N VAL A 47 32.00 11.71 -18.64
CA VAL A 47 32.83 11.61 -19.85
C VAL A 47 34.25 12.12 -19.59
N ARG A 48 34.40 13.25 -18.90
CA ARG A 48 35.71 13.83 -18.58
C ARG A 48 36.59 12.94 -17.72
N LYS A 49 35.97 12.15 -16.83
CA LYS A 49 36.66 11.15 -15.99
C LYS A 49 36.91 9.83 -16.72
N GLY A 50 36.23 9.62 -17.84
CA GLY A 50 36.30 8.41 -18.64
C GLY A 50 37.39 8.46 -19.71
N PRO A 51 37.59 7.34 -20.43
CA PRO A 51 38.55 7.24 -21.52
C PRO A 51 38.18 8.08 -22.75
N GLU A 52 36.93 8.55 -22.83
CA GLU A 52 36.40 9.37 -23.93
C GLU A 52 36.59 10.89 -23.70
N ALA A 53 37.31 11.27 -22.64
CA ALA A 53 37.61 12.66 -22.34
C ALA A 53 38.29 13.34 -23.54
N THR A 54 37.73 14.46 -23.99
CA THR A 54 38.26 15.16 -25.15
C THR A 54 39.42 16.05 -24.70
N THR A 55 40.62 15.78 -25.21
CA THR A 55 41.79 16.61 -24.93
C THR A 55 41.63 17.99 -25.57
N PRO A 56 41.78 19.10 -24.83
CA PRO A 56 41.75 20.43 -25.43
C PRO A 56 42.86 20.59 -26.45
N MET A 57 42.56 21.11 -27.65
CA MET A 57 43.62 21.44 -28.61
C MET A 57 44.52 22.55 -28.05
N PRO A 58 45.84 22.34 -28.01
CA PRO A 58 46.77 23.37 -27.55
C PRO A 58 46.81 24.54 -28.54
N SER A 59 47.04 25.75 -28.01
CA SER A 59 47.33 26.92 -28.84
C SER A 59 48.66 26.77 -29.57
N LEU A 60 48.83 27.50 -30.67
CA LEU A 60 50.14 27.61 -31.33
C LEU A 60 51.20 28.12 -30.34
N PRO A 61 52.47 27.69 -30.47
CA PRO A 61 53.57 28.19 -29.66
C PRO A 61 53.64 29.72 -29.71
N ARG A 62 53.76 30.36 -28.55
CA ARG A 62 53.88 31.82 -28.45
C ARG A 62 55.23 32.25 -29.04
N PRO A 63 55.30 33.34 -29.83
CA PRO A 63 56.56 33.82 -30.38
C PRO A 63 57.49 34.30 -29.26
N GLU A 64 58.79 34.14 -29.50
CA GLU A 64 59.82 34.73 -28.65
C GLU A 64 59.82 36.24 -28.84
N LEU A 65 59.72 36.98 -27.73
CA LEU A 65 59.65 38.44 -27.73
C LEU A 65 61.04 39.02 -27.49
N GLU A 66 61.34 40.12 -28.18
CA GLU A 66 62.56 40.88 -27.94
C GLU A 66 62.56 41.43 -26.51
N THR A 67 63.68 41.26 -25.82
CA THR A 67 63.85 41.82 -24.48
C THR A 67 64.09 43.31 -24.55
N ARG A 68 63.44 44.06 -23.67
CA ARG A 68 63.63 45.50 -23.55
C ARG A 68 65.12 45.86 -23.36
N PRO A 69 65.66 46.86 -24.10
CA PRO A 69 67.05 47.27 -23.95
C PRO A 69 67.34 47.76 -22.52
N LYS A 70 68.59 47.62 -22.07
CA LYS A 70 68.99 47.96 -20.71
C LYS A 70 69.00 49.48 -20.51
N LYS A 71 68.37 49.94 -19.43
CA LYS A 71 68.33 51.37 -19.09
C LYS A 71 69.74 51.96 -18.89
N PRO A 72 70.07 53.09 -19.53
CA PRO A 72 71.32 53.80 -19.31
C PRO A 72 71.53 54.15 -17.83
N LYS A 73 72.76 54.00 -17.33
CA LYS A 73 73.11 54.39 -15.96
C LYS A 73 73.32 55.90 -15.87
N LYS A 74 72.83 56.51 -14.78
CA LYS A 74 73.11 57.92 -14.48
C LYS A 74 74.60 58.11 -14.19
N PHE A 75 75.17 59.21 -14.67
CA PHE A 75 76.55 59.57 -14.35
C PHE A 75 76.70 59.83 -12.84
N LYS A 76 77.90 59.56 -12.29
CA LYS A 76 78.20 59.89 -10.90
C LYS A 76 78.13 61.42 -10.71
N PRO A 77 77.60 61.91 -9.56
CA PRO A 77 77.52 63.35 -9.30
C PRO A 77 78.92 63.99 -9.34
N SER A 78 79.05 65.12 -10.05
CA SER A 78 80.26 65.95 -10.03
C SER A 78 80.08 67.08 -9.02
N LYS A 79 81.17 67.50 -8.35
CA LYS A 79 81.17 68.68 -7.47
C LYS A 79 81.01 70.00 -8.25
N ASN A 80 81.26 70.00 -9.57
CA ASN A 80 81.17 71.17 -10.42
C ASN A 80 79.78 71.29 -11.05
N ARG A 81 79.06 72.38 -10.73
CA ARG A 81 77.69 72.65 -11.23
C ARG A 81 77.59 72.71 -12.75
N LYS A 82 78.60 73.24 -13.45
CA LYS A 82 78.62 73.29 -14.93
C LYS A 82 78.74 71.88 -15.52
N THR A 83 79.57 71.03 -14.91
CA THR A 83 79.72 69.62 -15.31
C THR A 83 78.47 68.80 -15.00
N GLN A 84 77.81 69.09 -13.87
CA GLN A 84 76.55 68.46 -13.51
C GLN A 84 75.46 68.75 -14.54
N ALA A 85 75.26 70.02 -14.91
CA ALA A 85 74.29 70.41 -15.93
C ALA A 85 74.57 69.71 -17.28
N LYS A 86 75.85 69.66 -17.71
CA LYS A 86 76.25 68.95 -18.93
C LYS A 86 75.98 67.44 -18.87
N ASN A 87 76.28 66.79 -17.73
CA ASN A 87 76.04 65.37 -17.53
C ASN A 87 74.54 65.04 -17.45
N ASP A 88 73.74 65.93 -16.87
CA ASP A 88 72.30 65.78 -16.81
C ASP A 88 71.69 65.90 -18.22
N ILE A 89 72.10 66.87 -19.03
CA ILE A 89 71.68 66.98 -20.45
C ILE A 89 72.05 65.71 -21.22
N ALA A 90 73.31 65.27 -21.14
CA ALA A 90 73.77 64.06 -21.83
C ALA A 90 73.08 62.78 -21.33
N TYR A 91 72.66 62.73 -20.06
CA TYR A 91 71.87 61.62 -19.52
C TYR A 91 70.43 61.67 -20.01
N GLN A 92 69.80 62.85 -20.10
CA GLN A 92 68.47 63.01 -20.66
C GLN A 92 68.42 62.59 -22.13
N GLU A 93 69.41 62.97 -22.93
CA GLU A 93 69.55 62.50 -24.33
C GLU A 93 69.66 60.97 -24.41
N LYS A 94 70.48 60.35 -23.54
CA LYS A 94 70.59 58.89 -23.46
C LYS A 94 69.28 58.21 -23.04
N ILE A 95 68.53 58.81 -22.11
CA ILE A 95 67.23 58.30 -21.68
C ILE A 95 66.21 58.42 -22.80
N ALA A 96 66.14 59.56 -23.48
CA ALA A 96 65.25 59.75 -24.62
C ALA A 96 65.53 58.75 -25.75
N ALA A 97 66.82 58.52 -26.05
CA ALA A 97 67.23 57.50 -27.02
C ALA A 97 66.83 56.07 -26.58
N TRP A 98 67.02 55.74 -25.29
CA TRP A 98 66.59 54.44 -24.74
C TRP A 98 65.08 54.27 -24.74
N GLU A 99 64.30 55.31 -24.44
CA GLU A 99 62.84 55.28 -24.48
C GLU A 99 62.34 55.05 -25.91
N ALA A 100 62.95 55.72 -26.90
CA ALA A 100 62.67 55.48 -28.32
C ALA A 100 63.00 54.03 -28.74
N GLU A 101 64.12 53.48 -28.29
CA GLU A 101 64.50 52.09 -28.57
C GLU A 101 63.57 51.08 -27.88
N CYS A 102 63.11 51.38 -26.66
CA CYS A 102 62.09 50.58 -25.96
C CYS A 102 60.76 50.59 -26.71
N ALA A 103 60.29 51.78 -27.13
CA ALA A 103 59.05 51.91 -27.87
C ALA A 103 59.11 51.13 -29.19
N ALA A 104 60.23 51.22 -29.92
CA ALA A 104 60.43 50.44 -31.13
C ALA A 104 60.46 48.91 -30.87
N CYS A 105 61.03 48.48 -29.75
CA CYS A 105 61.03 47.07 -29.33
C CYS A 105 59.61 46.58 -28.98
N GLU A 106 58.83 47.40 -28.26
CA GLU A 106 57.44 47.12 -27.90
C GLU A 106 56.57 47.03 -29.16
N GLU A 107 56.74 47.95 -30.12
CA GLU A 107 56.02 47.94 -31.39
C GLU A 107 56.31 46.67 -32.21
N ARG A 108 57.58 46.25 -32.31
CA ARG A 108 57.94 44.99 -32.97
C ARG A 108 57.30 43.78 -32.29
N ASN A 109 57.32 43.74 -30.96
CA ASN A 109 56.70 42.67 -30.17
C ASN A 109 55.17 42.65 -30.34
N ASP A 110 54.53 43.81 -30.41
CA ASP A 110 53.09 43.93 -30.62
C ASP A 110 52.68 43.44 -31.99
N VAL A 111 53.45 43.75 -33.04
CA VAL A 111 53.23 43.20 -34.39
C VAL A 111 53.35 41.68 -34.37
N LEU A 112 54.39 41.12 -33.72
CA LEU A 112 54.56 39.67 -33.59
C LEU A 112 53.40 39.00 -32.84
N LEU A 113 52.92 39.62 -31.76
CA LEU A 113 51.79 39.09 -30.98
C LEU A 113 50.46 39.22 -31.72
N ALA A 114 50.25 40.30 -32.47
CA ALA A 114 49.06 40.49 -33.29
C ALA A 114 48.97 39.41 -34.37
N ASP A 115 50.05 39.20 -35.13
CA ASP A 115 50.13 38.15 -36.13
C ASP A 115 49.96 36.75 -35.51
N TRP A 116 50.60 36.46 -34.37
CA TRP A 116 50.37 35.20 -33.66
C TRP A 116 48.92 35.02 -33.22
N ARG A 117 48.24 36.07 -32.72
CA ARG A 117 46.83 36.01 -32.32
C ARG A 117 45.94 35.67 -33.51
N GLU A 118 46.19 36.26 -34.67
CA GLU A 118 45.45 35.96 -35.90
C GLU A 118 45.67 34.52 -36.35
N ARG A 119 46.93 34.08 -36.44
CA ARG A 119 47.28 32.70 -36.80
C ARG A 119 46.70 31.68 -35.81
N ASN A 120 46.81 31.94 -34.51
CA ASN A 120 46.28 31.06 -33.47
C ASN A 120 44.74 31.02 -33.50
N LYS A 121 44.08 32.15 -33.76
CA LYS A 121 42.63 32.20 -33.93
C LYS A 121 42.20 31.36 -35.15
N ALA A 122 42.88 31.51 -36.28
CA ALA A 122 42.60 30.73 -37.49
C ALA A 122 42.81 29.23 -37.25
N HIS A 123 43.92 28.85 -36.60
CA HIS A 123 44.22 27.47 -36.22
C HIS A 123 43.10 26.85 -35.34
N LEU A 124 42.69 27.56 -34.28
CA LEU A 124 41.63 27.09 -33.39
C LEU A 124 40.25 27.06 -34.06
N GLN A 125 40.00 27.93 -35.04
CA GLN A 125 38.76 27.92 -35.82
C GLN A 125 38.73 26.75 -36.80
N GLU A 126 39.83 26.48 -37.51
CA GLU A 126 39.92 25.36 -38.43
C GLU A 126 39.74 24.04 -37.68
N HIS A 127 40.41 23.88 -36.53
CA HIS A 127 40.19 22.71 -35.68
C HIS A 127 38.72 22.56 -35.26
N ARG A 128 38.04 23.63 -34.85
CA ARG A 128 36.59 23.56 -34.51
C ARG A 128 35.70 23.24 -35.71
N ARG A 129 36.16 23.49 -36.93
CA ARG A 129 35.44 23.22 -38.16
C ARG A 129 35.61 21.77 -38.60
N THR A 130 36.81 21.22 -38.46
CA THR A 130 37.15 19.85 -38.86
C THR A 130 36.77 18.84 -37.80
N GLU A 131 36.96 19.18 -36.53
CA GLU A 131 36.63 18.30 -35.41
C GLU A 131 35.15 18.33 -35.11
N ASP A 132 34.68 17.16 -34.74
CA ASP A 132 33.36 16.96 -34.21
C ASP A 132 33.20 17.65 -32.85
N ARG A 133 31.95 17.88 -32.43
CA ARG A 133 31.69 18.40 -31.07
C ARG A 133 32.35 17.51 -30.02
N PRO A 134 32.98 18.08 -28.97
CA PRO A 134 33.58 17.32 -27.89
C PRO A 134 32.59 16.30 -27.31
N ALA A 135 33.09 15.12 -26.96
CA ALA A 135 32.27 14.03 -26.40
C ALA A 135 31.48 14.51 -25.17
N GLU A 136 32.12 15.35 -24.34
CA GLU A 136 31.50 15.98 -23.17
C GLU A 136 30.29 16.85 -23.53
N SER A 137 30.39 17.65 -24.61
CA SER A 137 29.30 18.50 -25.10
C SER A 137 28.16 17.66 -25.69
N LYS A 138 28.50 16.58 -26.39
CA LYS A 138 27.52 15.61 -26.93
C LYS A 138 26.76 14.94 -25.78
N ALA A 139 27.45 14.43 -24.75
CA ALA A 139 26.86 13.81 -23.58
C ALA A 139 26.00 14.80 -22.76
N TYR A 140 26.49 16.01 -22.55
CA TYR A 140 25.73 17.10 -21.90
C TYR A 140 24.39 17.34 -22.61
N ALA A 141 24.43 17.51 -23.93
CA ALA A 141 23.24 17.79 -24.73
C ALA A 141 22.29 16.59 -24.80
N ALA A 142 22.82 15.36 -24.85
CA ALA A 142 22.03 14.13 -24.84
C ALA A 142 21.29 13.97 -23.49
N ALA A 143 21.99 14.13 -22.37
CA ALA A 143 21.40 14.03 -21.04
C ALA A 143 20.31 15.08 -20.81
N LEU A 144 20.51 16.32 -21.25
CA LEU A 144 19.47 17.35 -21.18
C LEU A 144 18.25 17.02 -22.04
N ARG A 145 18.43 16.44 -23.24
CA ARG A 145 17.30 16.01 -24.06
C ARG A 145 16.54 14.89 -23.39
N ALA A 146 17.23 13.86 -22.93
CA ALA A 146 16.62 12.72 -22.23
C ALA A 146 15.82 13.17 -21.00
N PHE A 147 16.37 14.08 -20.19
CA PHE A 147 15.66 14.64 -19.05
C PHE A 147 14.39 15.40 -19.44
N GLN A 148 14.46 16.22 -20.49
CA GLN A 148 13.29 16.93 -20.99
C GLN A 148 12.25 15.98 -21.62
N ASP A 149 12.69 14.89 -22.24
CA ASP A 149 11.82 13.86 -22.80
C ASP A 149 11.09 13.12 -21.68
N ASP A 150 11.81 12.72 -20.63
CA ASP A 150 11.26 12.11 -19.41
C ASP A 150 10.20 13.01 -18.75
N TYR A 151 10.56 14.29 -18.52
CA TYR A 151 9.62 15.28 -18.00
C TYR A 151 8.38 15.44 -18.90
N HIS A 152 8.57 15.46 -20.22
CA HIS A 152 7.44 15.57 -21.14
C HIS A 152 6.55 14.32 -21.09
N THR A 153 7.12 13.12 -21.08
CA THR A 153 6.35 11.87 -21.00
C THR A 153 5.52 11.79 -19.71
N HIS A 154 6.11 12.14 -18.57
CA HIS A 154 5.45 11.96 -17.27
C HIS A 154 4.58 13.14 -16.83
N VAL A 155 4.90 14.36 -17.26
CA VAL A 155 4.20 15.58 -16.83
C VAL A 155 3.61 16.31 -18.03
N GLY A 156 4.42 16.62 -19.04
CA GLY A 156 3.99 17.45 -20.17
C GLY A 156 2.81 16.87 -20.97
N ALA A 157 2.94 15.64 -21.45
CA ALA A 157 1.95 14.95 -22.27
C ALA A 157 0.64 14.70 -21.50
N PRO A 158 0.64 14.23 -20.24
CA PRO A 158 -0.58 14.16 -19.43
C PRO A 158 -1.27 15.51 -19.23
N CYS A 159 -0.53 16.63 -19.20
CA CYS A 159 -1.10 17.97 -19.13
C CYS A 159 -1.50 18.55 -20.50
N GLY A 160 -1.33 17.80 -21.60
CA GLY A 160 -1.66 18.24 -22.96
C GLY A 160 -0.67 19.28 -23.52
N LEU A 161 0.54 19.32 -22.99
CA LEU A 161 1.62 20.18 -23.46
C LEU A 161 2.40 19.49 -24.59
N LEU A 162 2.86 20.29 -25.55
CA LEU A 162 3.76 19.83 -26.62
C LEU A 162 5.21 19.82 -26.13
N ARG A 163 5.99 18.88 -26.65
CA ARG A 163 7.42 18.71 -26.32
C ARG A 163 8.28 19.87 -26.79
N ASP A 164 7.98 20.36 -27.99
CA ASP A 164 8.73 21.38 -28.69
C ASP A 164 7.84 22.55 -29.08
N GLY A 165 8.41 23.76 -29.00
CA GLY A 165 7.75 24.97 -29.48
C GLY A 165 7.74 25.09 -31.02
N PRO A 166 6.96 26.02 -31.57
CA PRO A 166 6.71 26.13 -33.01
C PRO A 166 7.98 26.39 -33.81
N ARG A 167 8.89 27.24 -33.28
CA ARG A 167 10.17 27.56 -33.94
C ARG A 167 11.08 26.34 -34.07
N LYS A 168 11.18 25.51 -33.02
CA LYS A 168 12.03 24.31 -33.04
C LYS A 168 11.46 23.25 -33.97
N ALA A 169 10.14 23.09 -33.98
CA ALA A 169 9.42 22.18 -34.87
C ALA A 169 9.28 22.71 -36.31
N ARG A 170 9.71 23.96 -36.60
CA ARG A 170 9.52 24.66 -37.88
C ARG A 170 8.06 24.66 -38.36
N LYS A 171 7.12 24.79 -37.42
CA LYS A 171 5.68 24.78 -37.70
C LYS A 171 5.14 26.20 -37.79
N THR A 172 4.17 26.39 -38.68
CA THR A 172 3.38 27.62 -38.70
C THR A 172 2.57 27.74 -37.41
N THR A 173 2.18 28.97 -37.06
CA THR A 173 1.33 29.22 -35.88
C THR A 173 0.04 28.41 -35.91
N LYS A 174 -0.59 28.28 -37.08
CA LYS A 174 -1.84 27.51 -37.26
C LYS A 174 -1.64 26.01 -37.05
N GLN A 175 -0.58 25.43 -37.61
CA GLN A 175 -0.25 24.01 -37.41
C GLN A 175 0.06 23.71 -35.94
N HIS A 176 0.86 24.56 -35.29
CA HIS A 176 1.19 24.39 -33.88
C HIS A 176 -0.05 24.53 -32.97
N ALA A 177 -0.96 25.45 -33.28
CA ALA A 177 -2.24 25.56 -32.57
C ALA A 177 -3.08 24.27 -32.71
N ALA A 178 -3.20 23.73 -33.93
CA ALA A 178 -3.92 22.48 -34.16
C ALA A 178 -3.31 21.30 -33.39
N GLU A 179 -1.98 21.19 -33.36
CA GLU A 179 -1.29 20.17 -32.57
C GLU A 179 -1.50 20.33 -31.07
N LYS A 180 -1.49 21.56 -30.57
CA LYS A 180 -1.77 21.83 -29.16
C LYS A 180 -3.17 21.35 -28.78
N GLU A 181 -4.16 21.55 -29.66
CA GLU A 181 -5.51 21.03 -29.44
C GLU A 181 -5.58 19.49 -29.52
N THR A 182 -4.80 18.85 -30.38
CA THR A 182 -4.69 17.38 -30.37
C THR A 182 -4.06 16.86 -29.07
N ALA A 183 -3.02 17.52 -28.57
CA ALA A 183 -2.35 17.13 -27.32
C ALA A 183 -3.29 17.27 -26.12
N LYS A 184 -4.08 18.35 -26.05
CA LYS A 184 -5.13 18.51 -25.03
C LYS A 184 -6.19 17.41 -25.10
N ARG A 185 -6.62 17.01 -26.29
CA ARG A 185 -7.59 15.90 -26.46
C ARG A 185 -7.00 14.58 -25.97
N ASN A 186 -5.74 14.29 -26.31
CA ASN A 186 -5.06 13.09 -25.85
C ASN A 186 -4.87 13.09 -24.33
N ALA A 187 -4.53 14.23 -23.73
CA ALA A 187 -4.45 14.38 -22.27
C ALA A 187 -5.77 14.05 -21.57
N LYS A 188 -6.89 14.56 -22.08
CA LYS A 188 -8.22 14.21 -21.56
C LYS A 188 -8.52 12.72 -21.66
N LEU A 189 -8.13 12.08 -22.77
CA LEU A 189 -8.28 10.64 -22.96
C LEU A 189 -7.44 9.84 -21.96
N ILE A 190 -6.18 10.23 -21.75
CA ILE A 190 -5.31 9.59 -20.75
C ILE A 190 -5.92 9.73 -19.34
N GLN A 191 -6.43 10.92 -19.01
CA GLN A 191 -7.05 11.17 -17.72
C GLN A 191 -8.33 10.34 -17.54
N SER A 192 -9.17 10.23 -18.57
CA SER A 192 -10.38 9.40 -18.51
C SER A 192 -10.05 7.91 -18.43
N GLN A 193 -9.00 7.45 -19.09
CA GLN A 193 -8.51 6.07 -18.96
C GLN A 193 -8.04 5.77 -17.53
N LYS A 194 -7.30 6.70 -16.91
CA LYS A 194 -6.87 6.57 -15.51
C LYS A 194 -8.05 6.50 -14.55
N SER A 195 -9.04 7.39 -14.70
CA SER A 195 -10.22 7.35 -13.83
C SER A 195 -11.03 6.08 -14.00
N ILE A 196 -11.22 5.61 -15.25
CA ILE A 196 -11.87 4.32 -15.54
C ILE A 196 -11.12 3.16 -14.88
N HIS A 197 -9.78 3.15 -15.00
CA HIS A 197 -8.95 2.12 -14.38
C HIS A 197 -9.10 2.11 -12.86
N GLU A 198 -9.05 3.28 -12.21
CA GLU A 198 -9.26 3.42 -10.77
C GLU A 198 -10.67 2.97 -10.34
N THR A 199 -11.71 3.33 -11.10
CA THR A 199 -13.07 2.87 -10.81
C THR A 199 -13.21 1.37 -10.96
N ASN A 200 -12.60 0.78 -11.99
CA ASN A 200 -12.62 -0.66 -12.20
C ASN A 200 -11.89 -1.41 -11.08
N LEU A 201 -10.77 -0.87 -10.60
CA LEU A 201 -10.04 -1.44 -9.48
C LEU A 201 -10.88 -1.42 -8.19
N LYS A 202 -11.53 -0.29 -7.89
CA LYS A 202 -12.46 -0.17 -6.75
C LYS A 202 -13.63 -1.14 -6.87
N PHE A 203 -14.23 -1.26 -8.05
CA PHE A 203 -15.33 -2.19 -8.29
C PHE A 203 -14.88 -3.65 -8.13
N ALA A 204 -13.70 -4.01 -8.63
CA ALA A 204 -13.14 -5.35 -8.44
C ALA A 204 -12.89 -5.66 -6.96
N GLN A 205 -12.37 -4.71 -6.19
CA GLN A 205 -12.18 -4.85 -4.74
C GLN A 205 -13.51 -5.02 -4.01
N GLN A 206 -14.52 -4.21 -4.35
CA GLN A 206 -15.86 -4.32 -3.76
C GLN A 206 -16.53 -5.66 -4.07
N ASN A 207 -16.42 -6.14 -5.31
CA ASN A 207 -16.96 -7.45 -5.68
C ASN A 207 -16.26 -8.58 -4.93
N ALA A 208 -14.93 -8.56 -4.82
CA ALA A 208 -14.20 -9.56 -4.04
C ALA A 208 -14.62 -9.56 -2.56
N ALA A 209 -14.82 -8.38 -1.97
CA ALA A 209 -15.32 -8.27 -0.59
C ALA A 209 -16.77 -8.76 -0.42
N ALA A 210 -17.63 -8.50 -1.41
CA ALA A 210 -19.00 -9.00 -1.43
C ALA A 210 -19.03 -10.53 -1.59
N GLU A 211 -18.19 -11.10 -2.45
CA GLU A 211 -18.05 -12.55 -2.61
C GLU A 211 -17.59 -13.23 -1.31
N ALA A 212 -16.62 -12.66 -0.61
CA ALA A 212 -16.17 -13.16 0.68
C ALA A 212 -17.29 -13.15 1.73
N THR A 213 -18.02 -12.02 1.85
CA THR A 213 -19.17 -11.89 2.77
C THR A 213 -20.28 -12.90 2.43
N ASN A 214 -20.56 -13.09 1.13
CA ASN A 214 -21.56 -14.03 0.67
C ASN A 214 -21.16 -15.48 0.98
N ALA A 215 -19.87 -15.82 0.85
CA ALA A 215 -19.36 -17.14 1.21
C ALA A 215 -19.52 -17.43 2.71
N GLU A 216 -19.21 -16.46 3.57
CA GLU A 216 -19.40 -16.57 5.02
C GLU A 216 -20.89 -16.70 5.39
N THR A 217 -21.75 -15.91 4.75
CA THR A 217 -23.20 -15.99 4.96
C THR A 217 -23.76 -17.35 4.54
N ARG A 218 -23.28 -17.91 3.41
CA ARG A 218 -23.67 -19.27 3.00
C ARG A 218 -23.21 -20.33 3.99
N ALA A 219 -21.96 -20.26 4.45
CA ALA A 219 -21.42 -21.22 5.41
C ALA A 219 -22.17 -21.18 6.76
N THR A 220 -22.55 -19.98 7.23
CA THR A 220 -23.34 -19.81 8.45
C THR A 220 -24.78 -20.30 8.31
N LEU A 221 -25.42 -20.09 7.16
CA LEU A 221 -26.74 -20.65 6.87
C LEU A 221 -26.71 -22.17 6.82
N GLU A 222 -25.74 -22.77 6.12
CA GLU A 222 -25.57 -24.23 6.06
C GLU A 222 -25.34 -24.83 7.46
N ALA A 223 -24.57 -24.16 8.32
CA ALA A 223 -24.37 -24.60 9.70
C ALA A 223 -25.68 -24.56 10.50
N ARG A 224 -26.45 -23.48 10.38
CA ARG A 224 -27.77 -23.34 11.04
C ARG A 224 -28.78 -24.37 10.54
N GLU A 225 -28.80 -24.67 9.24
CA GLU A 225 -29.66 -25.71 8.68
C GLU A 225 -29.34 -27.09 9.26
N ARG A 226 -28.04 -27.42 9.43
CA ARG A 226 -27.62 -28.67 10.07
C ARG A 226 -28.03 -28.72 11.55
N GLU A 227 -27.90 -27.61 12.27
CA GLU A 227 -28.33 -27.51 13.67
C GLU A 227 -29.84 -27.69 13.81
N LEU A 228 -30.62 -27.03 12.95
CA LEU A 228 -32.08 -27.15 12.91
C LEU A 228 -32.51 -28.59 12.59
N ALA A 229 -31.93 -29.21 11.57
CA ALA A 229 -32.21 -30.60 11.22
C ALA A 229 -31.88 -31.56 12.39
N ALA A 230 -30.76 -31.33 13.10
CA ALA A 230 -30.41 -32.11 14.28
C ALA A 230 -31.37 -31.87 15.45
N ALA A 231 -31.86 -30.64 15.63
CA ALA A 231 -32.85 -30.30 16.65
C ALA A 231 -34.21 -30.93 16.34
N GLU A 232 -34.68 -30.86 15.10
CA GLU A 232 -35.90 -31.51 14.62
C GLU A 232 -35.84 -33.03 14.82
N ALA A 233 -34.71 -33.66 14.48
CA ALA A 233 -34.51 -35.09 14.71
C ALA A 233 -34.61 -35.44 16.21
N LYS A 234 -34.06 -34.60 17.10
CA LYS A 234 -34.17 -34.79 18.56
C LYS A 234 -35.60 -34.63 19.05
N VAL A 235 -36.33 -33.62 18.56
CA VAL A 235 -37.75 -33.40 18.91
C VAL A 235 -38.58 -34.58 18.42
N SER A 236 -38.44 -35.01 17.17
CA SER A 236 -39.14 -36.17 16.62
C SER A 236 -38.84 -37.46 17.41
N ALA A 237 -37.58 -37.68 17.82
CA ALA A 237 -37.23 -38.81 18.67
C ALA A 237 -37.89 -38.73 20.06
N ARG A 238 -37.96 -37.54 20.67
CA ARG A 238 -38.66 -37.31 21.95
C ARG A 238 -40.15 -37.56 21.81
N GLU A 239 -40.79 -37.07 20.76
CA GLU A 239 -42.21 -37.30 20.50
C GLU A 239 -42.53 -38.79 20.36
N LYS A 240 -41.72 -39.54 19.59
CA LYS A 240 -41.86 -41.00 19.48
C LYS A 240 -41.70 -41.69 20.84
N ALA A 241 -40.72 -41.26 21.65
CA ALA A 241 -40.50 -41.81 22.97
C ALA A 241 -41.64 -41.51 23.94
N ILE A 242 -42.20 -40.30 23.89
CA ILE A 242 -43.38 -39.91 24.69
C ILE A 242 -44.58 -40.74 24.26
N LYS A 243 -44.86 -40.83 22.95
CA LYS A 243 -45.98 -41.64 22.42
C LYS A 243 -45.87 -43.11 22.81
N ALA A 244 -44.65 -43.67 22.81
CA ALA A 244 -44.42 -45.03 23.28
C ALA A 244 -44.70 -45.19 24.78
N LYS A 245 -44.30 -44.21 25.61
CA LYS A 245 -44.62 -44.19 27.05
C LYS A 245 -46.12 -44.02 27.30
N GLU A 246 -46.80 -43.18 26.55
CA GLU A 246 -48.26 -42.99 26.64
C GLU A 246 -49.00 -44.29 26.30
N GLN A 247 -48.61 -44.96 25.20
CA GLN A 247 -49.20 -46.24 24.83
C GLN A 247 -48.95 -47.32 25.89
N ASP A 248 -47.74 -47.38 26.44
CA ASP A 248 -47.39 -48.31 27.53
C ASP A 248 -48.24 -48.04 28.78
N LEU A 249 -48.43 -46.78 29.18
CA LEU A 249 -49.31 -46.42 30.28
C LEU A 249 -50.78 -46.75 29.99
N GLN A 250 -51.28 -46.48 28.79
CA GLN A 250 -52.64 -46.84 28.38
C GLN A 250 -52.86 -48.35 28.45
N ASN A 251 -51.91 -49.14 27.97
CA ASN A 251 -51.96 -50.60 28.07
C ASN A 251 -51.95 -51.06 29.54
N ALA A 252 -51.13 -50.43 30.39
CA ALA A 252 -51.13 -50.69 31.83
C ALA A 252 -52.48 -50.36 32.48
N PHE A 253 -53.07 -49.19 32.20
CA PHE A 253 -54.41 -48.84 32.67
C PHE A 253 -55.47 -49.84 32.18
N GLY A 254 -55.41 -50.26 30.92
CA GLY A 254 -56.30 -51.31 30.40
C GLY A 254 -56.14 -52.63 31.15
N GLY A 255 -54.90 -53.04 31.45
CA GLY A 255 -54.62 -54.23 32.26
C GLY A 255 -55.11 -54.12 33.70
N LEU A 256 -54.92 -52.97 34.35
CA LEU A 256 -55.46 -52.68 35.68
C LEU A 256 -56.99 -52.79 35.69
N ASN A 257 -57.65 -52.17 34.72
CA ASN A 257 -59.10 -52.20 34.59
C ASN A 257 -59.61 -53.63 34.37
N ALA A 258 -58.95 -54.42 33.51
CA ALA A 258 -59.31 -55.82 33.29
C ALA A 258 -59.19 -56.68 34.55
N ILE A 259 -58.17 -56.45 35.40
CA ILE A 259 -58.05 -57.13 36.69
C ILE A 259 -59.18 -56.71 37.63
N MET A 260 -59.48 -55.41 37.72
CA MET A 260 -60.56 -54.90 38.57
C MET A 260 -61.93 -55.45 38.16
N THR A 261 -62.30 -55.31 36.88
CA THR A 261 -63.56 -55.86 36.35
C THR A 261 -63.63 -57.37 36.53
N GLY A 262 -62.53 -58.09 36.28
CA GLY A 262 -62.49 -59.54 36.46
C GLY A 262 -62.62 -59.99 37.93
N LEU A 263 -62.16 -59.18 38.88
CA LEU A 263 -62.36 -59.44 40.31
C LEU A 263 -63.81 -59.16 40.72
N GLU A 264 -64.42 -58.12 40.16
CA GLU A 264 -65.81 -57.74 40.41
C GLU A 264 -66.80 -58.78 39.86
N ASP A 265 -66.55 -59.35 38.68
CA ASP A 265 -67.41 -60.35 38.05
C ASP A 265 -67.06 -61.81 38.42
N GLY A 266 -65.98 -62.01 39.18
CA GLY A 266 -65.50 -63.31 39.64
C GLY A 266 -64.76 -64.15 38.59
N SER A 267 -64.51 -63.62 37.38
CA SER A 267 -63.75 -64.30 36.33
C SER A 267 -62.24 -64.30 36.56
N VAL A 268 -61.76 -63.44 37.46
CA VAL A 268 -60.40 -63.40 37.98
C VAL A 268 -60.44 -63.69 39.48
N THR A 269 -59.65 -64.68 39.90
CA THR A 269 -59.51 -65.11 41.29
C THR A 269 -58.07 -64.94 41.74
N VAL A 270 -57.86 -64.77 43.04
CA VAL A 270 -56.52 -64.72 43.63
C VAL A 270 -56.35 -65.99 44.47
N THR A 271 -55.45 -66.88 44.06
CA THR A 271 -55.18 -68.15 44.75
C THR A 271 -53.68 -68.42 44.76
N ASP A 272 -53.15 -68.95 45.87
CA ASP A 272 -51.72 -69.28 46.04
C ASP A 272 -50.75 -68.14 45.68
N LYS A 273 -51.07 -66.91 46.12
CA LYS A 273 -50.30 -65.69 45.82
C LYS A 273 -50.17 -65.40 44.32
N LYS A 274 -51.11 -65.86 43.50
CA LYS A 274 -51.18 -65.62 42.06
C LYS A 274 -52.58 -65.17 41.66
N ILE A 275 -52.66 -64.33 40.63
CA ILE A 275 -53.91 -63.95 40.00
C ILE A 275 -54.17 -64.92 38.84
N ASN A 276 -55.32 -65.60 38.86
CA ASN A 276 -55.74 -66.58 37.86
C ASN A 276 -57.09 -66.16 37.26
N GLY A 277 -57.22 -66.15 35.93
CA GLY A 277 -58.49 -65.86 35.27
C GLY A 277 -58.42 -65.98 33.76
N SER A 278 -59.53 -66.38 33.13
CA SER A 278 -59.63 -66.57 31.68
C SER A 278 -59.64 -65.26 30.88
N GLY A 279 -59.80 -64.12 31.56
CA GLY A 279 -59.85 -62.77 30.98
C GLY A 279 -58.55 -61.95 31.08
N LEU A 280 -57.46 -62.51 31.62
CA LEU A 280 -56.19 -61.79 31.74
C LEU A 280 -55.58 -61.60 30.34
N GLY A 281 -55.76 -60.41 29.76
CA GLY A 281 -55.31 -60.05 28.42
C GLY A 281 -53.82 -60.30 28.18
N GLY A 282 -53.41 -60.45 26.91
CA GLY A 282 -52.02 -60.74 26.53
C GLY A 282 -50.98 -59.79 27.16
N TYR A 283 -51.32 -58.50 27.27
CA TYR A 283 -50.47 -57.50 27.92
C TYR A 283 -50.18 -57.80 29.40
N LEU A 284 -51.16 -58.32 30.15
CA LEU A 284 -50.95 -58.74 31.55
C LEU A 284 -49.98 -59.91 31.62
N ARG A 285 -50.12 -60.92 30.75
CA ARG A 285 -49.20 -62.08 30.71
C ARG A 285 -47.78 -61.66 30.35
N ASP A 286 -47.64 -60.77 29.36
CA ASP A 286 -46.34 -60.26 28.93
C ASP A 286 -45.67 -59.44 30.04
N ALA A 287 -46.44 -58.63 30.78
CA ALA A 287 -45.93 -57.82 31.88
C ALA A 287 -45.29 -58.63 33.03
N PHE A 288 -45.73 -59.88 33.25
CA PHE A 288 -45.19 -60.78 34.27
C PHE A 288 -44.28 -61.87 33.70
N SER A 289 -43.99 -61.85 32.39
CA SER A 289 -42.99 -62.73 31.81
C SER A 289 -41.60 -62.42 32.38
N LYS A 290 -40.73 -63.44 32.47
CA LYS A 290 -39.35 -63.27 32.97
C LYS A 290 -38.53 -62.31 32.10
N ASP A 291 -38.86 -62.23 30.82
CA ASP A 291 -38.16 -61.42 29.82
C ASP A 291 -38.88 -60.09 29.52
N ALA A 292 -39.90 -59.72 30.31
CA ALA A 292 -40.67 -58.51 30.06
C ALA A 292 -39.80 -57.26 30.16
N PRO A 293 -39.91 -56.31 29.21
CA PRO A 293 -39.19 -55.06 29.30
C PRO A 293 -39.62 -54.27 30.55
N GLN A 294 -38.66 -53.68 31.26
CA GLN A 294 -38.88 -52.86 32.46
C GLN A 294 -39.45 -51.48 32.07
N THR A 295 -40.67 -51.45 31.55
CA THR A 295 -41.36 -50.20 31.20
C THR A 295 -42.09 -49.61 32.42
N PRO A 296 -42.34 -48.29 32.46
CA PRO A 296 -43.10 -47.67 33.53
C PRO A 296 -44.49 -48.30 33.72
N GLY A 297 -45.19 -48.64 32.64
CA GLY A 297 -46.48 -49.32 32.64
C GLY A 297 -46.40 -50.71 33.26
N HIS A 298 -45.42 -51.54 32.89
CA HIS A 298 -45.20 -52.84 33.52
C HIS A 298 -44.87 -52.72 35.02
N SER A 299 -44.07 -51.72 35.42
CA SER A 299 -43.77 -51.48 36.83
C SER A 299 -45.02 -51.10 37.64
N LEU A 300 -45.87 -50.21 37.10
CA LEU A 300 -47.14 -49.83 37.70
C LEU A 300 -48.06 -51.04 37.88
N LEU A 301 -48.21 -51.83 36.81
CA LEU A 301 -49.04 -53.03 36.79
C LEU A 301 -48.55 -54.09 37.79
N ARG A 302 -47.23 -54.35 37.84
CA ARG A 302 -46.61 -55.27 38.80
C ARG A 302 -46.84 -54.83 40.25
N ARG A 303 -46.69 -53.53 40.53
CA ARG A 303 -46.95 -52.97 41.86
C ARG A 303 -48.42 -53.12 42.26
N PHE A 304 -49.35 -52.87 41.33
CA PHE A 304 -50.77 -53.03 41.56
C PHE A 304 -51.15 -54.49 41.83
N VAL A 305 -50.73 -55.43 40.99
CA VAL A 305 -50.98 -56.87 41.22
C VAL A 305 -50.40 -57.32 42.55
N SER A 306 -49.18 -56.89 42.88
CA SER A 306 -48.57 -57.16 44.19
C SER A 306 -49.36 -56.54 45.34
N PHE A 307 -50.01 -55.40 45.13
CA PHE A 307 -50.92 -54.78 46.10
C PHE A 307 -52.19 -55.63 46.26
N VAL A 308 -52.88 -55.98 45.16
CA VAL A 308 -54.07 -56.84 45.17
C VAL A 308 -53.82 -58.19 45.85
N ILE A 309 -52.71 -58.86 45.54
CA ILE A 309 -52.34 -60.13 46.18
C ILE A 309 -52.08 -59.93 47.68
N ARG A 310 -51.41 -58.84 48.08
CA ARG A 310 -51.16 -58.55 49.50
C ARG A 310 -52.46 -58.26 50.25
N THR A 311 -53.36 -57.46 49.67
CA THR A 311 -54.66 -57.17 50.28
C THR A 311 -55.53 -58.42 50.37
N TRP A 312 -55.54 -59.26 49.33
CA TRP A 312 -56.27 -60.54 49.35
C TRP A 312 -55.74 -61.49 50.43
N ASN A 313 -54.41 -61.71 50.48
CA ASN A 313 -53.80 -62.54 51.52
C ASN A 313 -54.06 -61.97 52.92
N ALA A 314 -54.07 -60.64 53.10
CA ALA A 314 -54.40 -60.02 54.38
C ALA A 314 -55.85 -60.29 54.79
N ILE A 315 -56.78 -60.35 53.84
CA ILE A 315 -58.18 -60.75 54.07
C ILE A 315 -58.28 -62.25 54.39
N GLU A 316 -57.49 -63.10 53.74
CA GLU A 316 -57.60 -64.57 53.81
C GLU A 316 -56.82 -65.19 55.00
N THR A 317 -55.70 -64.61 55.44
CA THR A 317 -54.78 -65.25 56.41
C THR A 317 -54.99 -64.93 57.88
N ARG A 318 -55.86 -63.98 58.27
CA ARG A 318 -56.15 -63.71 59.70
C ARG A 318 -57.30 -62.73 59.89
N ASP A 319 -57.95 -62.84 61.04
CA ASP A 319 -58.26 -61.70 61.93
C ASP A 319 -57.69 -60.39 61.38
N GLY A 320 -58.53 -59.62 60.69
CA GLY A 320 -58.10 -58.42 59.98
C GLY A 320 -57.39 -57.43 60.92
N PRO A 321 -56.51 -56.55 60.41
CA PRO A 321 -56.14 -55.38 61.18
C PRO A 321 -57.43 -54.64 61.56
N GLU A 322 -57.65 -54.46 62.85
CA GLU A 322 -58.73 -53.64 63.40
C GLU A 322 -58.66 -52.27 62.71
N ILE A 323 -59.55 -52.04 61.75
CA ILE A 323 -59.73 -50.72 61.14
C ILE A 323 -60.38 -49.88 62.23
N LYS A 324 -59.54 -49.21 63.04
CA LYS A 324 -60.01 -48.15 63.92
C LYS A 324 -60.68 -47.11 63.04
N GLN A 325 -61.98 -46.98 63.27
CA GLN A 325 -62.88 -46.05 62.61
C GLN A 325 -62.60 -44.63 63.11
N ASP A 326 -61.46 -44.04 62.75
CA ASP A 326 -61.21 -42.60 62.92
C ASP A 326 -61.76 -41.86 61.71
N TYR A 327 -63.08 -41.74 61.65
CA TYR A 327 -63.75 -40.69 60.89
C TYR A 327 -64.22 -39.64 61.90
N ARG A 328 -63.40 -38.61 62.13
CA ARG A 328 -63.88 -37.26 62.42
C ARG A 328 -62.76 -36.24 62.30
N ASP A 329 -63.08 -35.20 61.52
CA ASP A 329 -62.50 -33.85 61.49
C ASP A 329 -61.51 -33.59 60.35
N GLY A 330 -62.09 -33.31 59.18
CA GLY A 330 -61.43 -32.46 58.19
C GLY A 330 -61.36 -31.01 58.70
N PRO A 331 -60.28 -30.27 58.44
CA PRO A 331 -60.33 -28.82 58.44
C PRO A 331 -60.85 -28.34 57.09
N SER A 332 -61.88 -27.49 57.17
CA SER A 332 -62.31 -26.61 56.10
C SER A 332 -61.16 -25.75 55.56
N MET A 333 -60.87 -25.87 54.26
CA MET A 333 -60.78 -24.82 53.23
C MET A 333 -59.96 -25.31 52.05
#